data_AF-E7BK32-F1
#
_entry.id   AF-E7BK32-F1
#
_cell.length_a   1.000
_cell.length_b   1.000
_cell.length_c   1.000
_cell.angle_alpha   90.00
_cell.angle_beta   90.00
_cell.angle_gamma   90.00
#
_symmetry.space_group_name_H-M   'P 1'
#
loop_
_entity.id
_entity.type
_entity.pdbx_description
1 polymer ?
#
loop_
_entity_poly.entity_id
_entity_poly.type
_entity_poly.pdbx_seq_one_letter_code
_entity_poly.pdbx_strand_id
1 'polypeptide(L)' 'YAKARTANSHLSDLVLHGDIPQDFEMESTKGQWFHISDTHVQAVPTTKVLNSQAYLLFYERIL' A
#
# COMPACT_ATOMS: atom_id res chain seq x y z
N TYR A 1 1.58 -13.75 26.66
CA TYR A 1 1.80 -14.70 25.56
C TYR A 1 1.64 -13.98 24.23
N ALA A 2 2.74 -13.58 23.59
CA ALA A 2 2.71 -13.02 22.24
C ALA A 2 3.24 -14.11 21.29
N LYS A 3 2.39 -14.65 20.42
CA LYS A 3 2.80 -15.60 19.38
C LYS A 3 3.33 -14.77 18.21
N ALA A 4 4.63 -14.46 18.22
CA ALA A 4 5.28 -13.86 17.07
C ALA A 4 5.11 -14.80 15.88
N ARG A 5 4.44 -14.33 14.83
CA ARG A 5 4.37 -15.06 13.56
C ARG A 5 5.73 -14.92 12.88
N THR A 6 6.25 -16.03 12.36
CA THR A 6 7.44 -16.05 11.52
C THR A 6 7.27 -15.03 10.41
N ALA A 7 8.20 -14.07 10.30
CA ALA A 7 8.19 -13.11 9.21
C ALA A 7 8.09 -13.88 7.89
N ASN A 8 7.23 -13.42 6.99
CA ASN A 8 7.02 -14.05 5.70
C ASN A 8 8.31 -13.89 4.90
N SER A 9 9.15 -14.93 4.87
CA SER A 9 10.51 -14.89 4.32
C SER A 9 10.53 -14.48 2.85
N HIS A 10 9.43 -14.74 2.15
CA HIS A 10 9.21 -14.33 0.77
C HIS A 10 9.16 -12.80 0.60
N LEU A 11 8.57 -12.06 1.56
CA LEU A 11 8.54 -10.60 1.51
C LEU A 11 9.90 -9.97 1.85
N SER A 12 10.66 -10.59 2.76
CA SER A 12 12.02 -10.14 3.07
C SER A 12 12.99 -10.40 1.91
N ASP A 13 12.87 -11.52 1.20
CA ASP A 13 13.69 -11.78 0.01
C ASP A 13 13.40 -10.79 -1.12
N LEU A 14 12.13 -10.42 -1.35
CA LEU A 14 11.75 -9.42 -2.36
C LEU A 14 12.39 -8.04 -2.10
N VAL A 15 12.51 -7.63 -0.83
CA VAL A 15 13.14 -6.36 -0.45
C VAL A 15 14.68 -6.43 -0.56
N LEU A 16 15.28 -7.59 -0.26
CA LEU A 16 16.73 -7.78 -0.26
C LEU A 16 17.31 -8.03 -1.66
N HIS A 17 16.58 -8.73 -2.53
CA HIS A 17 17.04 -9.09 -3.87
C HIS A 17 16.63 -8.09 -4.97
N GLY A 18 15.80 -7.08 -4.65
CA GLY A 18 15.38 -6.06 -5.63
C GLY A 18 14.55 -6.61 -6.79
N ASP A 19 14.19 -7.89 -6.74
CA ASP A 19 13.38 -8.58 -7.73
C ASP A 19 11.89 -8.36 -7.38
N ILE A 20 11.49 -7.08 -7.34
CA ILE A 20 10.08 -6.75 -7.45
C ILE A 20 9.69 -7.23 -8.85
N PRO A 21 8.70 -8.13 -9.01
CA PRO A 21 8.24 -8.52 -10.33
C PRO A 21 7.98 -7.25 -11.12
N GLN A 22 8.68 -7.11 -12.24
CA GLN A 22 8.75 -5.98 -13.18
C GLN A 22 7.39 -5.68 -13.86
N ASP A 23 6.30 -6.10 -13.24
CA ASP A 23 4.89 -5.87 -13.57
C ASP A 23 4.17 -5.08 -12.45
N PHE A 24 4.80 -4.96 -11.26
CA PHE A 24 4.60 -3.82 -10.37
C PHE A 24 5.53 -2.70 -10.82
N GLU A 25 5.35 -2.34 -12.09
CA GLU A 25 5.75 -1.07 -12.62
C GLU A 25 5.49 0.00 -11.53
N MET A 26 6.58 0.49 -10.94
CA MET A 26 6.66 1.83 -10.37
C MET A 26 6.42 2.90 -11.45
N GLU A 27 5.77 2.56 -12.56
CA GLU A 27 5.07 3.44 -13.48
C GLU A 27 3.95 4.10 -12.71
N SER A 28 4.35 5.09 -11.91
CA SER A 28 3.53 6.23 -11.54
C SER A 28 2.06 5.86 -11.32
N THR A 29 1.78 5.08 -10.28
CA THR A 29 0.43 5.00 -9.69
C THR A 29 -0.03 6.36 -9.14
N LYS A 30 0.60 7.48 -9.54
CA LYS A 30 0.10 8.84 -9.41
C LYS A 30 -1.28 8.91 -10.07
N GLY A 31 -2.30 8.72 -9.24
CA GLY A 31 -3.71 8.77 -9.65
C GLY A 31 -4.52 7.52 -9.27
N GLN A 32 -3.89 6.42 -8.83
CA GLN A 32 -4.63 5.27 -8.30
C GLN A 32 -4.74 5.37 -6.77
N TRP A 33 -5.93 5.06 -6.26
CA TRP A 33 -6.20 5.04 -4.83
C TRP A 33 -6.20 3.62 -4.30
N PHE A 34 -5.67 3.44 -3.09
CA PHE A 34 -5.61 2.16 -2.41
C PHE A 34 -6.20 2.27 -1.02
N HIS A 35 -6.97 1.26 -0.63
CA HIS A 35 -7.43 1.06 0.73
C HIS A 35 -6.58 -0.05 1.39
N ILE A 36 -5.99 0.28 2.52
CA ILE A 36 -5.07 -0.61 3.25
C ILE A 36 -5.66 -0.89 4.63
N SER A 37 -5.88 -2.16 4.94
CA SER A 37 -6.35 -2.64 6.24
C SER A 37 -5.43 -3.76 6.72
N ASP A 38 -4.41 -3.36 7.50
CA ASP A 38 -3.32 -4.20 7.99
C ASP A 38 -2.63 -4.98 6.86
N THR A 39 -3.00 -6.24 6.67
CA THR A 39 -2.44 -7.14 5.64
C THR A 39 -3.18 -7.09 4.31
N HIS A 40 -4.27 -6.34 4.20
CA HIS A 40 -5.10 -6.28 3.00
C HIS A 40 -4.88 -4.98 2.25
N VAL A 41 -4.49 -5.08 0.97
CA VAL A 41 -4.33 -3.95 0.06
C VAL A 41 -5.31 -4.11 -1.09
N GLN A 42 -6.11 -3.09 -1.36
CA GLN A 42 -7.12 -3.11 -2.43
C GLN A 42 -7.10 -1.81 -3.21
N ALA A 43 -7.10 -1.89 -4.54
CA ALA A 43 -7.34 -0.73 -5.39
C ALA A 43 -8.81 -0.29 -5.24
N VAL A 44 -9.03 1.02 -5.06
CA VAL A 44 -10.35 1.60 -4.85
C VAL A 44 -10.54 2.83 -5.73
N PRO A 45 -11.78 3.13 -6.17
CA PRO A 45 -12.04 4.37 -6.88
C PRO A 45 -11.93 5.57 -5.93
N THR A 46 -11.57 6.73 -6.48
CA THR A 46 -11.51 8.01 -5.75
C THR A 46 -12.82 8.32 -5.01
N THR A 47 -13.96 7.93 -5.57
CA THR A 47 -15.28 8.11 -4.94
C THR A 47 -15.37 7.42 -3.58
N LYS A 48 -14.76 6.25 -3.41
CA LYS A 48 -14.74 5.55 -2.11
C LYS A 48 -13.91 6.33 -1.09
N VAL A 49 -12.78 6.88 -1.52
CA VAL A 49 -11.89 7.69 -0.67
C VAL A 49 -12.60 8.96 -0.22
N LEU A 50 -13.27 9.67 -1.14
CA LEU A 50 -14.00 10.92 -0.83
C LEU A 50 -15.21 10.72 0.07
N ASN A 51 -15.90 9.58 -0.03
CA ASN A 51 -17.05 9.26 0.82
C ASN A 51 -16.66 8.56 2.14
N SER A 52 -15.37 8.36 2.39
CA SER A 52 -14.92 7.73 3.63
C SER A 52 -15.03 8.70 4.81
N GLN A 53 -15.36 8.18 5.98
CA GLN A 53 -15.30 8.95 7.22
C GLN A 53 -13.84 9.09 7.65
N ALA A 54 -13.24 10.22 7.30
CA ALA A 54 -11.83 10.47 7.58
C ALA A 54 -11.62 10.96 9.02
N TYR A 55 -10.69 10.33 9.72
CA TYR A 55 -10.18 10.83 11.02
C TYR A 55 -8.95 11.74 10.82
N LEU A 56 -8.07 11.41 9.87
CA LEU A 56 -6.88 12.15 9.50
C LEU A 56 -6.79 12.28 7.98
N LEU A 57 -6.37 13.45 7.51
CA LEU A 57 -6.18 13.75 6.09
C LEU A 57 -4.76 14.28 5.88
N PHE A 58 -4.07 13.76 4.86
CA PHE A 58 -2.74 14.19 4.48
C PHE A 58 -2.82 14.94 3.15
N TYR A 59 -2.20 16.12 3.08
CA TYR A 59 -2.16 16.95 1.88
C TYR A 59 -0.72 17.38 1.61
N GLU A 60 -0.35 17.39 0.35
CA GLU A 60 0.89 17.99 -0.15
C GLU A 60 0.58 19.38 -0.70
N ARG A 61 1.48 20.36 -0.47
CA ARG A 61 1.33 21.70 -1.02
C ARG A 61 1.63 21.66 -2.52
N ILE A 62 0.65 22.06 -3.33
CA ILE A 62 0.86 22.32 -4.76
C ILE A 62 1.54 23.69 -4.89
N LEU A 63 2.73 23.74 -5.51
CA LEU A 63 3.51 24.96 -5.77
C LEU A 63 3.10 25.62 -7.08
#